data_AF-A0A814ZLV1-F1
#
_entry.id   AF-A0A814ZLV1-F1
#
_cell.length_a   1.000
_cell.length_b   1.000
_cell.length_c   1.000
_cell.angle_alpha   90.00
_cell.angle_beta   90.00
_cell.angle_gamma   90.00
#
_symmetry.space_group_name_H-M   'P 1'
#
loop_
_entity.id
_entity.type
_entity.pdbx_description
1 polymer ?
#
loop_
_entity_poly.entity_id
_entity_poly.type
_entity_poly.pdbx_seq_one_letter_code
_entity_poly.pdbx_strand_id
1 'polypeptide(L)'
;MSSASVTTITQITVEDIRFPTSKELHGSDAMSPNPDFSSAYVILHTDNPLLEGHGHSFTLGRGTEIICTAIKAHAYLLIGHTLEEFISNPGAFWRHLTSDSQLRWIGPEKGAIHLALAAIVNALWDLYAKREGKPLWRLISDFTPEQFLKCIDFRYISDVIKPDEALNMLKELESTKSKRIRQLEEQGYPAYIMSAGWLGYSDEK
;
A
#
# COMPACT_ATOMS: atom_id res chain seq x y z
N MET A 1 -25.19 -14.84 12.92
CA MET A 1 -24.19 -14.29 11.99
C MET A 1 -24.86 -13.12 11.29
N SER A 2 -24.59 -11.89 11.73
CA SER A 2 -25.07 -10.70 11.02
C SER A 2 -24.48 -10.77 9.62
N SER A 3 -25.28 -10.71 8.56
CA SER A 3 -24.74 -10.46 7.22
C SER A 3 -24.02 -9.13 7.32
N ALA A 4 -22.69 -9.14 7.27
CA ALA A 4 -21.95 -7.88 7.18
C ALA A 4 -22.49 -7.14 5.95
N SER A 5 -22.97 -5.92 6.16
CA SER A 5 -23.43 -5.09 5.06
C SER A 5 -22.28 -4.90 4.08
N VAL A 6 -22.57 -5.09 2.80
CA VAL A 6 -21.63 -4.77 1.72
C VAL A 6 -21.17 -3.32 1.90
N THR A 7 -19.86 -3.09 1.82
CA THR A 7 -19.25 -1.78 2.00
C THR A 7 -18.83 -1.27 0.62
N THR A 8 -19.54 -0.26 0.11
CA THR A 8 -19.27 0.31 -1.22
C THR A 8 -18.36 1.53 -1.11
N ILE A 9 -17.35 1.62 -1.97
CA ILE A 9 -16.49 2.81 -2.10
C ILE A 9 -17.27 3.88 -2.87
N THR A 10 -17.53 5.00 -2.22
CA THR A 10 -18.41 6.05 -2.74
C THR A 10 -17.65 7.26 -3.26
N GLN A 11 -16.48 7.56 -2.68
CA GLN A 11 -15.70 8.74 -3.02
C GLN A 11 -14.21 8.50 -2.74
N ILE A 12 -13.37 9.21 -3.50
CA ILE A 12 -11.94 9.32 -3.26
C ILE A 12 -11.58 10.79 -2.98
N THR A 13 -10.88 11.05 -1.88
CA THR A 13 -10.28 12.36 -1.58
C THR A 13 -8.77 12.26 -1.75
N VAL A 14 -8.17 13.29 -2.35
CA VAL A 14 -6.74 13.32 -2.65
C VAL A 14 -6.14 14.64 -2.18
N GLU A 15 -5.16 14.56 -1.30
CA GLU A 15 -4.50 15.71 -0.68
C GLU A 15 -3.01 15.75 -1.07
N ASP A 16 -2.53 16.93 -1.48
CA ASP A 16 -1.10 17.20 -1.71
C ASP A 16 -0.53 17.80 -0.42
N ILE A 17 0.17 16.97 0.36
CA ILE A 17 0.71 17.35 1.66
C ILE A 17 2.23 17.45 1.55
N ARG A 18 2.81 18.58 1.95
CA ARG A 18 4.27 18.83 1.87
C ARG A 18 4.80 19.35 3.19
N PHE A 19 5.88 18.75 3.67
CA PHE A 19 6.58 19.14 4.88
C PHE A 19 7.89 19.86 4.52
N PRO A 20 8.21 21.00 5.16
CA PRO A 20 9.38 21.81 4.81
C PRO A 20 10.68 21.24 5.41
N THR A 21 10.98 19.96 5.16
CA THR A 21 12.16 19.25 5.68
C THR A 21 13.47 19.82 5.13
N SER A 22 13.42 20.48 3.98
CA SER A 22 14.59 21.15 3.38
C SER A 22 15.15 22.28 4.25
N LYS A 23 14.35 22.88 5.14
CA LYS A 23 14.81 23.94 6.06
C LYS A 23 15.95 23.51 6.97
N GLU A 24 15.95 22.23 7.35
CA GLU A 24 16.95 21.63 8.24
C GLU A 24 17.73 20.50 7.58
N LEU A 25 17.55 20.34 6.26
CA LEU A 25 18.19 19.31 5.41
C LEU A 25 17.92 17.87 5.88
N HIS A 26 16.76 17.63 6.50
CA HIS A 26 16.36 16.27 6.85
C HIS A 26 16.12 15.46 5.58
N GLY A 27 16.75 14.29 5.48
CA GLY A 27 16.65 13.44 4.30
C GLY A 27 17.60 13.81 3.16
N SER A 28 18.46 14.82 3.33
CA SER A 28 19.40 15.22 2.27
C SER A 28 20.42 14.12 1.98
N ASP A 29 20.68 13.88 0.70
CA ASP A 29 21.70 12.96 0.22
C ASP A 29 22.43 13.55 -1.02
N ALA A 30 23.35 12.76 -1.60
CA ALA A 30 24.17 13.21 -2.73
C ALA A 30 23.35 13.50 -4.02
N MET A 31 22.18 12.91 -4.18
CA MET A 31 21.28 13.09 -5.33
C MET A 31 20.14 14.08 -5.02
N SER A 32 19.65 14.08 -3.78
CA SER A 32 18.54 14.88 -3.29
C SER A 32 19.03 15.83 -2.20
N PRO A 33 19.65 16.97 -2.53
CA PRO A 33 20.33 17.81 -1.55
C PRO A 33 19.37 18.56 -0.61
N ASN A 34 18.14 18.83 -1.03
CA ASN A 34 17.17 19.64 -0.28
C ASN A 34 15.72 19.13 -0.44
N PRO A 35 15.42 17.90 0.03
CA PRO A 35 14.10 17.32 -0.14
C PRO A 35 13.06 17.96 0.78
N ASP A 36 11.85 18.14 0.26
CA ASP A 36 10.66 18.43 1.07
C ASP A 36 9.79 17.17 1.10
N PHE A 37 9.89 16.39 2.17
CA PHE A 37 9.13 15.16 2.33
C PHE A 37 7.66 15.45 2.13
N SER A 38 7.05 14.76 1.17
CA SER A 38 5.72 15.04 0.70
C SER A 38 4.94 13.75 0.51
N SER A 39 3.63 13.87 0.52
CA SER A 39 2.69 12.77 0.51
C SER A 39 1.54 13.10 -0.42
N ALA A 40 1.43 12.37 -1.52
CA ALA A 40 0.19 12.28 -2.29
C ALA A 40 -0.76 11.36 -1.52
N TYR A 41 -1.57 11.96 -0.65
CA TYR A 41 -2.40 11.25 0.32
C TYR A 41 -3.77 10.94 -0.27
N VAL A 42 -4.31 9.75 0.02
CA VAL A 42 -5.60 9.30 -0.48
C VAL A 42 -6.49 8.81 0.66
N ILE A 43 -7.77 9.18 0.60
CA ILE A 43 -8.82 8.69 1.48
C ILE A 43 -9.92 8.06 0.62
N LEU A 44 -10.20 6.79 0.85
CA LEU A 44 -11.31 6.05 0.27
C LEU A 44 -12.49 6.11 1.25
N HIS A 45 -13.52 6.87 0.86
CA HIS A 45 -14.77 6.96 1.60
C HIS A 45 -15.70 5.83 1.20
N THR A 46 -16.47 5.34 2.17
CA THR A 46 -17.47 4.30 1.94
C THR A 46 -18.88 4.79 2.22
N ASP A 47 -19.88 3.96 1.92
CA ASP A 47 -21.26 4.17 2.32
C ASP A 47 -21.49 4.01 3.84
N ASN A 48 -20.51 3.45 4.55
CA ASN A 48 -20.43 3.49 6.00
C ASN A 48 -19.54 4.68 6.46
N PRO A 49 -20.11 5.74 7.07
CA PRO A 49 -19.36 6.94 7.45
C PRO A 49 -18.33 6.71 8.56
N LEU A 50 -18.33 5.54 9.22
CA LEU A 50 -17.35 5.17 10.24
C LEU A 50 -16.14 4.41 9.67
N LEU A 51 -16.15 4.13 8.36
CA LEU A 51 -15.16 3.25 7.74
C LEU A 51 -14.57 3.91 6.48
N GLU A 52 -13.29 4.27 6.60
CA GLU A 52 -12.50 4.91 5.54
C GLU A 52 -11.11 4.27 5.43
N GLY A 53 -10.60 4.20 4.21
CA GLY A 53 -9.30 3.64 3.85
C GLY A 53 -8.28 4.71 3.54
N HIS A 54 -7.09 4.63 4.13
CA HIS A 54 -6.07 5.66 4.01
C HIS A 54 -4.80 5.07 3.41
N GLY A 55 -4.26 5.78 2.43
CA GLY A 55 -3.00 5.41 1.80
C GLY A 55 -2.27 6.63 1.33
N HIS A 56 -1.03 6.43 0.90
CA HIS A 56 -0.24 7.51 0.33
C HIS A 56 0.88 7.01 -0.56
N SER A 57 1.41 7.93 -1.36
CA SER A 57 2.69 7.76 -2.04
C SER A 57 3.64 8.87 -1.63
N PHE A 58 4.87 8.49 -1.28
CA PHE A 58 5.89 9.42 -0.82
C PHE A 58 6.65 10.07 -1.98
N THR A 59 6.93 11.36 -1.86
CA THR A 59 7.79 12.12 -2.78
C THR A 59 8.66 13.13 -2.02
N LEU A 60 9.51 13.87 -2.73
CA LEU A 60 10.43 14.85 -2.17
C LEU A 60 10.06 16.31 -2.54
N GLY A 61 8.78 16.60 -2.80
CA GLY A 61 8.29 17.97 -3.01
C GLY A 61 7.63 18.17 -4.38
N ARG A 62 8.37 18.77 -5.32
CA ARG A 62 7.89 18.98 -6.71
C ARG A 62 7.54 17.64 -7.36
N GLY A 63 6.42 17.58 -8.07
CA GLY A 63 5.91 16.35 -8.69
C GLY A 63 4.89 15.59 -7.84
N THR A 64 4.68 15.97 -6.57
CA THR A 64 3.58 15.40 -5.75
C THR A 64 2.23 15.62 -6.42
N GLU A 65 2.04 16.80 -7.02
CA GLU A 65 0.81 17.16 -7.72
C GLU A 65 0.52 16.25 -8.92
N ILE A 66 1.57 15.71 -9.56
CA ILE A 66 1.46 14.76 -10.67
C ILE A 66 0.92 13.42 -10.15
N ILE A 67 1.43 12.94 -9.01
CA ILE A 67 0.91 11.71 -8.39
C ILE A 67 -0.53 11.92 -7.92
N CYS A 68 -0.85 13.05 -7.29
CA CYS A 68 -2.23 13.38 -6.92
C CYS A 68 -3.18 13.36 -8.13
N THR A 69 -2.73 13.90 -9.27
CA THR A 69 -3.49 13.87 -10.52
C THR A 69 -3.65 12.44 -11.04
N ALA A 70 -2.60 11.62 -10.97
CA ALA A 70 -2.65 10.22 -11.35
C ALA A 70 -3.56 9.39 -10.43
N ILE A 71 -3.65 9.69 -9.13
CA ILE A 71 -4.62 9.06 -8.21
C ILE A 71 -6.05 9.37 -8.68
N LYS A 72 -6.34 10.64 -8.98
CA LYS A 72 -7.66 11.06 -9.51
C LYS A 72 -8.00 10.36 -10.82
N ALA A 73 -7.02 10.10 -11.68
CA ALA A 73 -7.23 9.38 -12.94
C ALA A 73 -7.68 7.92 -12.74
N HIS A 74 -7.38 7.29 -11.59
CA HIS A 74 -7.86 5.93 -11.29
C HIS A 74 -9.24 5.90 -10.64
N ALA A 75 -9.81 7.04 -10.22
CA ALA A 75 -11.03 7.09 -9.40
C ALA A 75 -12.20 6.28 -9.99
N TYR A 76 -12.39 6.33 -11.31
CA TYR A 76 -13.48 5.64 -11.99
C TYR A 76 -13.35 4.11 -11.98
N LEU A 77 -12.14 3.58 -11.72
CA LEU A 77 -11.90 2.14 -11.56
C LEU A 77 -12.22 1.64 -10.15
N LEU A 78 -12.52 2.55 -9.21
CA LEU A 78 -12.73 2.25 -7.78
C LEU A 78 -14.14 2.61 -7.31
N ILE A 79 -14.66 3.77 -7.70
CA ILE A 79 -15.96 4.24 -7.22
C ILE A 79 -17.06 3.29 -7.70
N GLY A 80 -17.89 2.84 -6.76
CA GLY A 80 -18.96 1.86 -7.00
C GLY A 80 -18.54 0.41 -6.76
N HIS A 81 -17.24 0.11 -6.68
CA HIS A 81 -16.76 -1.20 -6.23
C HIS A 81 -16.92 -1.38 -4.73
N THR A 82 -16.99 -2.63 -4.30
CA THR A 82 -17.16 -2.99 -2.90
C THR A 82 -15.86 -3.48 -2.29
N LEU A 83 -15.71 -3.27 -0.99
CA LEU A 83 -14.60 -3.81 -0.23
C LEU A 83 -14.62 -5.35 -0.25
N GLU A 84 -15.81 -5.96 -0.29
CA GLU A 84 -15.98 -7.41 -0.38
C GLU A 84 -15.42 -7.99 -1.69
N GLU A 85 -15.57 -7.28 -2.82
CA GLU A 85 -14.93 -7.67 -4.09
C GLU A 85 -13.42 -7.73 -3.93
N PHE A 86 -12.80 -6.70 -3.35
CA PHE A 86 -11.37 -6.67 -3.06
C PHE A 86 -10.96 -7.83 -2.15
N ILE A 87 -11.68 -8.06 -1.06
CA ILE A 87 -11.34 -9.08 -0.05
C ILE A 87 -11.48 -10.50 -0.57
N SER A 88 -12.44 -10.74 -1.46
CA SER A 88 -12.66 -12.06 -2.04
C SER A 88 -11.46 -12.56 -2.86
N ASN A 89 -10.75 -11.62 -3.52
CA ASN A 89 -9.59 -11.89 -4.36
C ASN A 89 -8.77 -10.61 -4.63
N PRO A 90 -7.87 -10.21 -3.71
CA PRO A 90 -7.12 -8.95 -3.84
C PRO A 90 -6.22 -8.91 -5.09
N GLY A 91 -5.68 -10.05 -5.51
CA GLY A 91 -4.86 -10.16 -6.72
C GLY A 91 -5.67 -9.96 -8.01
N ALA A 92 -6.92 -10.42 -8.06
CA ALA A 92 -7.81 -10.10 -9.18
C ALA A 92 -8.22 -8.62 -9.20
N PHE A 93 -8.43 -8.01 -8.04
CA PHE A 93 -8.71 -6.58 -7.95
C PHE A 93 -7.47 -5.74 -8.36
N TRP A 94 -6.27 -6.17 -7.95
CA TRP A 94 -5.02 -5.60 -8.44
C TRP A 94 -4.89 -5.71 -9.95
N ARG A 95 -5.23 -6.88 -10.52
CA ARG A 95 -5.25 -7.07 -11.97
C ARG A 95 -6.20 -6.08 -12.64
N HIS A 96 -7.43 -5.94 -12.13
CA HIS A 96 -8.42 -4.96 -12.63
C HIS A 96 -7.83 -3.55 -12.68
N LEU A 97 -7.30 -3.06 -11.55
CA LEU A 97 -6.70 -1.72 -11.46
C LEU A 97 -5.50 -1.53 -12.39
N THR A 98 -4.69 -2.56 -12.59
CA THR A 98 -3.46 -2.50 -13.40
C THR A 98 -3.64 -2.89 -14.87
N SER A 99 -4.86 -3.26 -15.29
CA SER A 99 -5.15 -3.74 -16.64
C SER A 99 -5.82 -2.71 -17.55
N ASP A 100 -6.18 -1.53 -17.06
CA ASP A 100 -6.64 -0.44 -17.94
C ASP A 100 -5.53 -0.10 -18.95
N SER A 101 -5.79 -0.32 -20.23
CA SER A 101 -4.76 -0.24 -21.26
C SER A 101 -4.24 1.19 -21.45
N GLN A 102 -5.07 2.21 -21.23
CA GLN A 102 -4.70 3.61 -21.41
C GLN A 102 -3.84 4.09 -20.23
N LEU A 103 -4.23 3.77 -18.99
CA LEU A 103 -3.42 4.06 -17.81
C LEU A 103 -2.12 3.24 -17.80
N ARG A 104 -2.14 1.99 -18.30
CA ARG A 104 -0.91 1.21 -18.50
C ARG A 104 0.06 1.87 -19.47
N TRP A 105 -0.43 2.57 -20.49
CA TRP A 105 0.42 3.17 -21.52
C TRP A 105 1.40 4.22 -20.96
N ILE A 106 1.02 4.89 -19.87
CA ILE A 106 1.86 5.88 -19.17
C ILE A 106 2.74 5.28 -18.05
N GLY A 107 2.81 3.95 -17.95
CA GLY A 107 3.74 3.20 -17.10
C GLY A 107 4.52 2.21 -17.96
N PRO A 108 4.03 0.96 -18.12
CA PRO A 108 3.17 0.20 -17.21
C PRO A 108 3.94 -0.19 -15.95
N GLU A 109 3.23 -0.31 -14.82
CA GLU A 109 3.78 -0.82 -13.54
C GLU A 109 5.07 -0.09 -13.10
N LYS A 110 5.16 1.22 -13.40
CA LYS A 110 6.27 2.11 -13.01
C LYS A 110 5.83 3.58 -12.95
N GLY A 111 6.66 4.43 -12.33
CA GLY A 111 6.49 5.88 -12.36
C GLY A 111 5.23 6.39 -11.66
N ALA A 112 4.80 7.61 -12.01
CA ALA A 112 3.71 8.31 -11.32
C ALA A 112 2.38 7.52 -11.32
N ILE A 113 2.05 6.85 -12.42
CA ILE A 113 0.79 6.09 -12.51
C ILE A 113 0.79 4.89 -11.56
N HIS A 114 1.92 4.22 -11.40
CA HIS A 114 2.01 3.07 -10.50
C HIS A 114 2.17 3.48 -9.04
N LEU A 115 2.86 4.59 -8.76
CA LEU A 115 2.91 5.20 -7.44
C LEU A 115 1.52 5.64 -6.95
N ALA A 116 0.68 6.17 -7.84
CA ALA A 116 -0.72 6.46 -7.55
C ALA A 116 -1.52 5.20 -7.19
N LEU A 117 -1.33 4.12 -7.95
CA LEU A 117 -2.00 2.84 -7.72
C LEU A 117 -1.55 2.20 -6.40
N ALA A 118 -0.27 2.35 -6.01
CA ALA A 118 0.23 1.93 -4.71
C ALA A 118 -0.46 2.65 -3.55
N ALA A 119 -0.68 3.97 -3.64
CA ALA A 119 -1.42 4.73 -2.64
C ALA A 119 -2.85 4.18 -2.46
N ILE A 120 -3.55 3.97 -3.58
CA ILE A 120 -4.92 3.45 -3.61
C ILE A 120 -5.01 2.05 -3.01
N VAL A 121 -4.13 1.14 -3.41
CA VAL A 121 -4.22 -0.26 -2.97
C VAL A 121 -3.83 -0.40 -1.51
N ASN A 122 -2.87 0.40 -1.02
CA ASN A 122 -2.60 0.47 0.40
C ASN A 122 -3.80 1.03 1.19
N ALA A 123 -4.56 1.97 0.62
CA ALA A 123 -5.81 2.44 1.22
C ALA A 123 -6.90 1.36 1.28
N LEU A 124 -6.98 0.47 0.27
CA LEU A 124 -7.88 -0.70 0.32
C LEU A 124 -7.46 -1.69 1.42
N TRP A 125 -6.15 -1.91 1.60
CA TRP A 125 -5.64 -2.75 2.69
C TRP A 125 -5.87 -2.15 4.07
N ASP A 126 -5.68 -0.83 4.24
CA ASP A 126 -6.03 -0.11 5.47
C ASP A 126 -7.53 -0.23 5.78
N LEU A 127 -8.38 -0.01 4.77
CA LEU A 127 -9.82 -0.16 4.88
C LEU A 127 -10.23 -1.57 5.34
N TYR A 128 -9.62 -2.60 4.74
CA TYR A 128 -9.85 -4.00 5.14
C TYR A 128 -9.39 -4.25 6.59
N ALA A 129 -8.19 -3.81 6.96
CA ALA A 129 -7.65 -3.97 8.31
C ALA A 129 -8.54 -3.30 9.37
N LYS A 130 -9.03 -2.09 9.09
CA LYS A 130 -9.99 -1.37 9.94
C LYS A 130 -11.32 -2.09 10.07
N ARG A 131 -11.87 -2.63 8.96
CA ARG A 131 -13.11 -3.42 9.00
C ARG A 131 -12.97 -4.64 9.92
N GLU A 132 -11.83 -5.31 9.88
CA GLU A 132 -11.54 -6.47 10.72
C GLU A 132 -11.10 -6.10 12.15
N GLY A 133 -10.90 -4.82 12.45
CA GLY A 133 -10.41 -4.34 13.74
C GLY A 133 -9.00 -4.85 14.08
N LYS A 134 -8.14 -5.02 13.07
CA LYS A 134 -6.78 -5.57 13.22
C LYS A 134 -5.72 -4.64 12.67
N PRO A 135 -4.50 -4.61 13.24
CA PRO A 135 -3.37 -4.04 12.53
C PRO A 135 -3.08 -4.89 11.28
N LEU A 136 -2.69 -4.24 10.17
CA LEU A 136 -2.54 -4.88 8.86
C LEU A 136 -1.61 -6.10 8.88
N TRP A 137 -0.48 -6.04 9.60
CA TRP A 137 0.45 -7.17 9.71
C TRP A 137 -0.22 -8.40 10.31
N ARG A 138 -1.14 -8.20 11.27
CA ARG A 138 -1.87 -9.29 11.92
C ARG A 138 -2.96 -9.84 11.02
N LEU A 139 -3.69 -8.97 10.33
CA LEU A 139 -4.68 -9.36 9.33
C LEU A 139 -4.06 -10.33 8.30
N ILE A 140 -2.95 -9.92 7.69
CA ILE A 140 -2.27 -10.71 6.66
C ILE A 140 -1.69 -12.00 7.26
N SER A 141 -1.12 -11.93 8.47
CA SER A 141 -0.57 -13.11 9.14
C SER A 141 -1.65 -14.15 9.44
N ASP A 142 -2.89 -13.75 9.73
CA ASP A 142 -4.00 -14.67 10.03
C ASP A 142 -4.53 -15.39 8.77
N PHE A 143 -4.13 -15.02 7.55
CA PHE A 143 -4.57 -15.69 6.33
C PHE A 143 -4.07 -17.14 6.25
N THR A 144 -4.89 -18.03 5.69
CA THR A 144 -4.39 -19.32 5.23
C THR A 144 -3.42 -19.13 4.05
N PRO A 145 -2.56 -20.12 3.76
CA PRO A 145 -1.69 -20.10 2.58
C PRO A 145 -2.45 -19.78 1.28
N GLU A 146 -3.65 -20.35 1.09
CA GLU A 146 -4.49 -20.12 -0.09
C GLU A 146 -5.05 -18.68 -0.12
N GLN A 147 -5.44 -18.12 1.02
CA GLN A 147 -5.89 -16.72 1.10
C GLN A 147 -4.75 -15.75 0.78
N PHE A 148 -3.56 -16.01 1.30
CA PHE A 148 -2.37 -15.21 0.99
C PHE A 148 -2.03 -15.29 -0.51
N LEU A 149 -2.09 -16.48 -1.10
CA LEU A 149 -1.81 -16.69 -2.52
C LEU A 149 -2.75 -15.86 -3.42
N LYS A 150 -4.03 -15.72 -3.04
CA LYS A 150 -5.01 -14.88 -3.76
C LYS A 150 -4.66 -13.39 -3.77
N CYS A 151 -3.74 -12.93 -2.92
CA CYS A 151 -3.31 -11.54 -2.90
C CYS A 151 -2.32 -11.20 -4.03
N ILE A 152 -1.79 -12.21 -4.72
CA ILE A 152 -0.70 -12.06 -5.68
C ILE A 152 -1.23 -12.19 -7.11
N ASP A 153 -0.87 -11.23 -7.95
CA ASP A 153 -1.00 -11.37 -9.40
C ASP A 153 0.27 -12.02 -9.98
N PHE A 154 0.17 -13.28 -10.43
CA PHE A 154 1.30 -14.05 -10.97
C PHE A 154 1.68 -13.70 -12.42
N ARG A 155 1.08 -12.66 -13.02
CA ARG A 155 1.47 -12.20 -14.36
C ARG A 155 2.96 -11.87 -14.38
N TYR A 156 3.67 -12.40 -15.38
CA TYR A 156 5.09 -12.12 -15.63
C TYR A 156 6.08 -12.61 -14.56
N ILE A 157 5.68 -13.47 -13.61
CA ILE A 157 6.60 -14.05 -12.61
C ILE A 157 6.59 -15.59 -12.57
N SER A 158 5.69 -16.23 -13.33
CA SER A 158 5.46 -17.69 -13.28
C SER A 158 6.60 -18.56 -13.79
N ASP A 159 7.53 -17.96 -14.53
CA ASP A 159 8.78 -18.58 -14.98
C ASP A 159 9.83 -18.68 -13.86
N VAL A 160 9.69 -17.88 -12.81
CA VAL A 160 10.57 -17.89 -11.62
C VAL A 160 9.88 -18.55 -10.42
N ILE A 161 8.58 -18.27 -10.22
CA ILE A 161 7.81 -18.82 -9.11
C ILE A 161 6.37 -19.11 -9.56
N LYS A 162 6.01 -20.39 -9.56
CA LYS A 162 4.66 -20.82 -9.89
C LYS A 162 3.72 -20.69 -8.68
N PRO A 163 2.40 -20.53 -8.90
CA PRO A 163 1.43 -20.48 -7.80
C PRO A 163 1.51 -21.68 -6.86
N ASP A 164 1.67 -22.90 -7.39
CA ASP A 164 1.77 -24.12 -6.57
C ASP A 164 3.05 -24.16 -5.74
N GLU A 165 4.16 -23.66 -6.29
CA GLU A 165 5.45 -23.56 -5.59
C GLU A 165 5.34 -22.55 -4.43
N ALA A 166 4.79 -21.37 -4.70
CA ALA A 166 4.52 -20.36 -3.66
C ALA A 166 3.58 -20.90 -2.56
N LEU A 167 2.54 -21.65 -2.94
CA LEU A 167 1.62 -22.27 -1.98
C LEU A 167 2.33 -23.27 -1.08
N ASN A 168 3.20 -24.10 -1.64
CA ASN A 168 3.97 -25.07 -0.86
C ASN A 168 4.92 -24.38 0.13
N MET A 169 5.63 -23.32 -0.30
CA MET A 169 6.48 -22.52 0.59
C MET A 169 5.70 -21.94 1.78
N LEU A 170 4.47 -21.47 1.54
CA LEU A 170 3.61 -20.94 2.61
C LEU A 170 3.14 -22.05 3.55
N LYS A 171 2.74 -23.22 3.02
CA LYS A 171 2.29 -24.37 3.82
C LYS A 171 3.38 -24.93 4.74
N GLU A 172 4.61 -24.99 4.27
CA GLU A 172 5.76 -25.42 5.08
C GLU A 172 5.96 -24.55 6.33
N LEU A 173 5.66 -23.25 6.22
CA LEU A 173 5.85 -22.28 7.30
C LEU A 173 4.61 -22.07 8.18
N GLU A 174 3.45 -22.60 7.80
CA GLU A 174 2.15 -22.36 8.45
C GLU A 174 2.19 -22.77 9.93
N SER A 175 2.73 -23.95 10.24
CA SER A 175 2.81 -24.48 11.61
C SER A 175 3.64 -23.61 12.57
N THR A 176 4.55 -22.79 12.04
CA THR A 176 5.44 -21.92 12.83
C THR A 176 4.85 -20.54 13.11
N LYS A 177 3.74 -20.19 12.45
CA LYS A 177 3.14 -18.85 12.44
C LYS A 177 2.82 -18.34 13.85
N SER A 178 2.11 -19.14 14.66
CA SER A 178 1.73 -18.76 16.03
C SER A 178 2.94 -18.44 16.92
N LYS A 179 4.05 -19.17 16.74
CA LYS A 179 5.29 -18.93 17.48
C LYS A 179 5.94 -17.61 17.05
N ARG A 180 6.02 -17.34 15.74
CA ARG A 180 6.63 -16.11 15.19
C ARG A 180 5.84 -14.86 15.54
N ILE A 181 4.51 -14.94 15.50
CA ILE A 181 3.62 -13.86 15.93
C ILE A 181 3.87 -13.50 17.40
N ARG A 182 3.90 -14.50 18.29
CA ARG A 182 4.17 -14.26 19.72
C ARG A 182 5.55 -13.64 19.92
N GLN A 183 6.56 -14.12 19.20
CA GLN A 183 7.90 -13.56 19.27
C GLN A 183 7.92 -12.08 18.84
N LEU A 184 7.22 -11.73 17.76
CA LEU A 184 7.11 -10.33 17.30
C LEU A 184 6.41 -9.45 18.35
N GLU A 185 5.35 -9.95 18.98
CA GLU A 185 4.62 -9.25 20.05
C GLU A 185 5.48 -9.05 21.31
N GLU A 186 6.33 -10.01 21.65
CA GLU A 186 7.20 -9.95 22.83
C GLU A 186 8.49 -9.12 22.61
N GLN A 187 9.06 -9.18 21.41
CA GLN A 187 10.42 -8.69 21.15
C GLN A 187 10.49 -7.51 20.17
N GLY A 188 9.39 -7.23 19.45
CA GLY A 188 9.41 -6.28 18.34
C GLY A 188 10.21 -6.78 17.14
N TYR A 189 10.56 -5.86 16.24
CA TYR A 189 11.39 -6.13 15.06
C TYR A 189 12.65 -5.25 15.11
N PRO A 190 13.86 -5.80 14.90
CA PRO A 190 15.09 -5.00 14.89
C PRO A 190 15.03 -3.85 13.87
N ALA A 191 15.47 -2.66 14.28
CA ALA A 191 15.52 -1.46 13.43
C ALA A 191 16.94 -0.89 13.35
N TYR A 192 17.22 -0.15 12.28
CA TYR A 192 18.41 0.68 12.12
C TYR A 192 17.97 2.11 11.81
N ILE A 193 18.83 3.09 12.06
CA ILE A 193 18.52 4.51 11.86
C ILE A 193 19.39 5.11 10.76
N MET A 194 18.78 5.97 9.94
CA MET A 194 19.47 6.76 8.90
C MET A 194 19.55 8.24 9.27
N SER A 195 18.88 8.66 10.34
CA SER A 195 18.70 10.06 10.71
C SER A 195 19.98 10.79 11.09
N ALA A 196 21.04 10.06 11.47
CA ALA A 196 22.34 10.61 11.79
C ALA A 196 23.26 10.78 10.56
N GLY A 197 22.85 10.28 9.38
CA GLY A 197 23.70 10.20 8.19
C GLY A 197 23.30 11.14 7.06
N TRP A 198 22.45 12.13 7.31
CA TRP A 198 22.03 13.07 6.26
C TRP A 198 23.18 13.98 5.86
N LEU A 199 23.44 14.06 4.55
CA LEU A 199 24.66 14.68 4.01
C LEU A 199 24.74 16.20 4.27
N GLY A 200 23.60 16.86 4.43
CA GLY A 200 23.50 18.29 4.71
C GLY A 200 23.73 18.66 6.17
N TYR A 201 23.95 17.69 7.06
CA TYR A 201 24.29 17.97 8.46
C TYR A 201 25.75 18.39 8.59
N SER A 202 26.03 19.24 9.59
CA SER A 202 27.39 19.51 10.03
C SER A 202 27.96 18.30 10.79
N ASP A 203 29.28 18.16 10.85
CA ASP A 203 29.94 17.11 11.64
C ASP A 203 29.51 17.08 13.12
N GLU A 204 29.07 18.23 13.68
CA GLU A 204 28.58 18.34 15.06
C GLU A 204 27.13 17.85 15.26
N LYS A 205 26.35 17.66 14.20
CA LYS A 205 24.92 17.33 14.23
C LYS A 205 24.69 15.85 13.90
#